data_AF-A0A1A0WUV1-F1
#
_entry.id   AF-A0A1A0WUV1-F1
#
_cell.length_a   1.000
_cell.length_b   1.000
_cell.length_c   1.000
_cell.angle_alpha   90.00
_cell.angle_beta   90.00
_cell.angle_gamma   90.00
#
_symmetry.space_group_name_H-M   'P 1'
#
loop_
_entity.id
_entity.type
_entity.pdbx_description
1 polymer ?
#
loop_
_entity_poly.entity_id
_entity_poly.type
_entity_poly.pdbx_seq_one_letter_code
_entity_poly.pdbx_strand_id
1 'polypeptide(L)' 'MKSFWCGAVIPNCEATFEAATEDEILDRVAAHAADDHGLDELSPTTVARVREVIVDQ' A
#
# COMPACT_ATOMS: atom_id res chain seq x y z
N MET A 1 -15.29 1.95 -4.18
CA MET A 1 -14.22 2.54 -3.31
C MET A 1 -13.11 1.50 -3.29
N LYS A 2 -11.85 1.87 -3.18
CA LYS A 2 -10.72 0.92 -3.15
C LYS A 2 -10.19 0.79 -1.73
N SER A 3 -9.76 -0.40 -1.33
CA SER A 3 -9.11 -0.64 -0.05
C SER A 3 -7.82 -1.46 -0.20
N PHE A 4 -6.89 -1.26 0.73
CA PHE A 4 -5.63 -1.97 0.80
C PHE A 4 -5.26 -2.25 2.25
N TRP A 5 -4.69 -3.43 2.52
CA TRP A 5 -4.13 -3.81 3.80
C TRP A 5 -2.66 -4.17 3.65
N CYS A 6 -1.78 -3.42 4.33
CA CYS A 6 -0.33 -3.59 4.23
C CYS A 6 0.14 -4.98 4.66
N GLY A 7 -0.59 -5.63 5.57
CA GLY A 7 -0.33 -7.00 6.01
C GLY A 7 -0.37 -8.05 4.89
N ALA A 8 -0.99 -7.75 3.74
CA ALA A 8 -0.96 -8.60 2.55
C ALA A 8 0.41 -8.57 1.82
N VAL A 9 1.28 -7.62 2.15
CA VAL A 9 2.62 -7.43 1.58
C VAL A 9 3.70 -7.65 2.63
N ILE A 10 3.57 -7.06 3.82
CA ILE A 10 4.53 -7.18 4.93
C ILE A 10 3.82 -7.84 6.12
N PRO A 11 4.23 -9.04 6.55
CA PRO A 11 3.65 -9.69 7.72
C PRO A 11 3.71 -8.80 8.96
N ASN A 12 2.67 -8.86 9.80
CA ASN A 12 2.54 -8.10 11.05
C ASN A 12 2.40 -6.57 10.88
N CYS A 13 2.07 -6.07 9.68
CA CYS A 13 1.61 -4.70 9.52
C CYS A 13 0.07 -4.65 9.49
N GLU A 14 -0.53 -3.86 10.37
CA GLU A 14 -2.00 -3.74 10.49
C GLU A 14 -2.55 -2.53 9.72
N ALA A 15 -1.71 -1.72 9.08
CA ALA A 15 -2.12 -0.52 8.38
C ALA A 15 -3.10 -0.84 7.23
N THR A 16 -4.23 -0.12 7.21
CA THR A 16 -5.24 -0.19 6.15
C THR A 16 -5.47 1.18 5.55
N PHE A 17 -5.84 1.19 4.27
CA PHE A 17 -6.03 2.41 3.50
C PHE A 17 -7.29 2.27 2.65
N GLU A 18 -8.05 3.36 2.52
CA GLU A 18 -9.20 3.46 1.64
C GLU A 18 -9.11 4.73 0.81
N ALA A 19 -9.46 4.63 -0.48
CA ALA A 19 -9.37 5.73 -1.43
C ALA A 19 -10.31 5.56 -2.62
N ALA A 20 -10.47 6.60 -3.43
CA ALA A 20 -11.29 6.53 -4.64
C ALA A 20 -10.58 5.77 -5.77
N THR A 21 -9.24 5.86 -5.84
CA THR A 21 -8.42 5.26 -6.90
C THR A 21 -7.23 4.46 -6.35
N GLU A 22 -6.64 3.63 -7.20
CA GLU A 22 -5.42 2.87 -6.87
C GLU A 22 -4.20 3.77 -6.67
N ASP A 23 -4.07 4.83 -7.47
CA ASP A 23 -2.95 5.77 -7.34
C ASP A 23 -3.01 6.51 -6.00
N GLU A 24 -4.21 6.89 -5.55
CA GLU A 24 -4.40 7.47 -4.22
C GLU A 24 -4.06 6.49 -3.08
N ILE A 25 -4.25 5.18 -3.27
CA ILE A 25 -3.76 4.16 -2.33
C ILE A 25 -2.22 4.15 -2.35
N LEU A 26 -1.61 4.13 -3.54
CA LEU A 26 -0.15 4.06 -3.69
C LEU A 26 0.57 5.26 -3.06
N ASP A 27 0.02 6.47 -3.16
CA ASP A 27 0.57 7.66 -2.50
C ASP A 27 0.59 7.50 -0.97
N ARG A 28 -0.50 6.97 -0.39
CA ARG A 28 -0.59 6.70 1.06
C ARG A 28 0.33 5.57 1.49
N VAL A 29 0.46 4.52 0.67
CA VAL A 29 1.38 3.40 0.92
C VAL A 29 2.83 3.85 0.88
N ALA A 30 3.20 4.73 -0.07
CA ALA A 30 4.54 5.30 -0.15
C ALA A 30 4.89 6.10 1.10
N ALA A 31 3.98 6.98 1.56
CA ALA A 31 4.17 7.72 2.80
C ALA A 31 4.32 6.80 4.02
N HIS A 32 3.43 5.82 4.17
CA HIS A 32 3.51 4.83 5.25
C HIS A 32 4.81 4.00 5.20
N ALA A 33 5.24 3.57 4.01
CA ALA A 33 6.47 2.81 3.86
C ALA A 33 7.71 3.62 4.27
N ALA A 34 7.74 4.91 3.98
CA ALA A 34 8.81 5.80 4.43
C ALA A 34 8.77 5.97 5.96
N ASP A 35 7.61 6.30 6.52
CA ASP A 35 7.45 6.65 7.94
C ASP A 35 7.62 5.45 8.89
N ASP A 36 7.02 4.31 8.55
CA ASP A 36 6.92 3.15 9.46
C ASP A 36 7.91 2.02 9.12
N HIS A 37 8.46 2.02 7.90
CA HIS A 37 9.37 0.97 7.42
C HIS A 37 10.73 1.49 6.95
N GLY A 38 10.95 2.81 6.92
CA GLY A 38 12.20 3.40 6.45
C GLY A 38 12.47 3.11 4.96
N LEU A 39 11.41 2.92 4.17
CA LEU A 39 11.47 2.64 2.74
C LEU A 39 11.08 3.90 1.97
N ASP A 40 12.06 4.79 1.75
CA ASP A 40 11.86 6.05 1.01
C ASP A 40 11.45 5.85 -0.46
N GLU A 41 11.80 4.69 -1.06
CA GLU A 41 11.46 4.37 -2.44
C GLU A 41 10.88 2.96 -2.56
N LEU A 42 9.71 2.84 -3.19
CA LEU A 42 9.08 1.56 -3.49
C LEU A 42 9.57 1.03 -4.84
N SER A 43 10.19 -0.15 -4.83
CA SER A 43 10.59 -0.81 -6.08
C SER A 43 9.39 -1.07 -7.00
N PRO A 44 9.57 -1.14 -8.34
CA PRO A 44 8.48 -1.46 -9.26
C PRO A 44 7.77 -2.78 -8.94
N THR A 45 8.52 -3.77 -8.44
CA THR A 45 7.96 -5.05 -7.99
C THR A 45 7.07 -4.89 -6.76
N THR A 46 7.47 -4.04 -5.81
CA THR A 46 6.65 -3.73 -4.63
C THR A 46 5.37 -3.01 -5.03
N VAL A 47 5.45 -2.02 -5.92
CA VAL A 47 4.28 -1.30 -6.45
C VAL A 47 3.32 -2.25 -7.17
N ALA A 48 3.85 -3.14 -8.01
CA ALA A 48 3.05 -4.17 -8.67
C ALA A 48 2.35 -5.07 -7.63
N ARG A 49 3.07 -5.51 -6.60
CA ARG A 49 2.49 -6.36 -5.55
C ARG A 49 1.39 -5.68 -4.76
N VAL A 50 1.57 -4.39 -4.43
CA VAL A 50 0.54 -3.58 -3.77
C VAL A 50 -0.71 -3.52 -4.64
N ARG A 51 -0.57 -3.21 -5.94
CA ARG A 51 -1.71 -3.16 -6.88
C ARG A 51 -2.47 -4.48 -6.97
N GLU A 52 -1.79 -5.62 -6.96
CA GLU A 52 -2.42 -6.94 -7.02
C GLU A 52 -3.35 -7.24 -5.84
N VAL A 53 -3.14 -6.61 -4.68
CA VAL A 53 -3.89 -6.88 -3.45
C VAL A 53 -4.80 -5.72 -3.03
N ILE A 54 -4.91 -4.67 -3.86
CA ILE A 54 -5.97 -3.67 -3.73
C ILE A 54 -7.29 -4.35 -4.11
N VAL A 55 -8.33 -4.13 -3.30
CA VAL A 55 -9.67 -4.68 -3.56
C VAL A 55 -10.69 -3.55 -3.72
N ASP A 56 -11.73 -3.82 -4.51
CA ASP A 56 -12.92 -2.98 -4.55
C ASP A 56 -13.81 -3.30 -3.34
N GLN A 57 -14.25 -2.23 -2.66
CA GLN A 57 -15.26 -2.23 -1.60
C GLN A 57 -16.65 -1.95 -2.20
#